data_AF-A0A6P0HDC6-F1
#
_entry.id   AF-A0A6P0HDC6-F1
#
_cell.length_a   1.000
_cell.length_b   1.000
_cell.length_c   1.000
_cell.angle_alpha   90.00
_cell.angle_beta   90.00
_cell.angle_gamma   90.00
#
_symmetry.space_group_name_H-M   'P 1'
#
loop_
_entity.id
_entity.type
_entity.pdbx_description
1 polymer ?
#
loop_
_entity_poly.entity_id
_entity_poly.type
_entity_poly.pdbx_seq_one_letter_code
_entity_poly.pdbx_strand_id
1 'polypeptide(L)'
;MESNDVRAQLHALERAEAAPYVDQRPSPWWFAPAFGAWFGVMAAVQDFHWSHDVSSMWQALVTLAILVPMAALIGAYTSWHQRYHGAWPKLVGPKPPEIRRVYRLYFLAFVVVAAALVGVALLVPWWVTGAVTAVVAYGFLVAYERVYERAAAAVRERLA
;
A
#
# COMPACT_ATOMS: atom_id res chain seq x y z
N MET A 1 -44.62 5.82 -11.52
CA MET A 1 -43.67 5.29 -12.51
C MET A 1 -42.37 6.08 -12.48
N GLU A 2 -42.44 7.41 -12.52
CA GLU A 2 -41.28 8.33 -12.49
C GLU A 2 -40.32 8.11 -11.29
N SER A 3 -40.84 7.84 -10.09
CA SER A 3 -40.02 7.56 -8.91
C SER A 3 -39.22 6.25 -8.95
N ASN A 4 -39.73 5.24 -9.67
CA ASN A 4 -39.03 3.97 -9.84
C ASN A 4 -37.88 4.10 -10.85
N ASP A 5 -38.04 4.95 -11.87
CA ASP A 5 -37.02 5.24 -12.87
C ASP A 5 -35.85 6.03 -12.26
N VAL A 6 -36.14 7.07 -11.46
CA VAL A 6 -35.11 7.82 -10.72
C VAL A 6 -34.31 6.91 -9.78
N ARG A 7 -34.96 5.98 -9.07
CA ARG A 7 -34.27 5.02 -8.19
C ARG A 7 -33.36 4.08 -8.98
N ALA A 8 -33.80 3.59 -10.14
CA ALA A 8 -32.99 2.74 -11.01
C ALA A 8 -31.77 3.49 -11.56
N GLN A 9 -31.93 4.76 -11.94
CA GLN A 9 -30.84 5.62 -12.39
C GLN A 9 -29.81 5.89 -11.29
N LEU A 10 -30.25 6.20 -10.07
CA LEU A 10 -29.36 6.36 -8.91
C LEU A 10 -28.59 5.07 -8.60
N HIS A 11 -29.25 3.92 -8.64
CA HIS A 11 -28.61 2.63 -8.43
C HIS A 11 -27.55 2.31 -9.49
N ALA A 12 -27.82 2.65 -10.76
CA ALA A 12 -26.84 2.51 -11.84
C ALA A 12 -25.63 3.43 -11.65
N LEU A 13 -25.84 4.66 -11.18
CA LEU A 13 -24.76 5.60 -10.85
C LEU A 13 -23.91 5.09 -9.68
N GLU A 14 -24.51 4.62 -8.60
CA GLU A 14 -23.78 4.05 -7.45
C GLU A 14 -22.93 2.85 -7.85
N ARG A 15 -23.44 1.99 -8.74
CA ARG A 15 -22.68 0.86 -9.29
C ARG A 15 -21.49 1.32 -10.15
N ALA A 16 -21.70 2.33 -10.99
CA ALA A 16 -20.63 2.91 -11.82
C ALA A 16 -19.55 3.59 -10.97
N GLU A 17 -19.92 4.26 -9.88
CA GLU A 17 -18.98 4.86 -8.92
C GLU A 17 -18.19 3.82 -8.12
N ALA A 18 -18.80 2.66 -7.83
CA ALA A 18 -18.16 1.58 -7.08
C ALA A 18 -17.22 0.70 -7.93
N ALA A 19 -17.49 0.57 -9.24
CA ALA A 19 -16.77 -0.32 -10.17
C ALA A 19 -15.22 -0.21 -10.09
N PRO A 20 -14.61 1.00 -10.04
CA PRO A 20 -13.15 1.13 -9.95
C PRO A 20 -12.54 0.55 -8.67
N TYR A 21 -13.34 0.27 -7.65
CA TYR A 21 -12.88 -0.25 -6.37
C TYR A 21 -13.17 -1.75 -6.20
N VAL A 22 -14.25 -2.26 -6.80
CA VAL A 22 -14.70 -3.64 -6.61
C VAL A 22 -14.35 -4.58 -7.77
N ASP A 23 -14.09 -4.03 -8.96
CA ASP A 23 -13.77 -4.79 -10.17
C ASP A 23 -12.26 -4.75 -10.49
N GLN A 24 -11.43 -4.36 -9.53
CA GLN A 24 -9.98 -4.39 -9.72
C GLN A 24 -9.47 -5.83 -9.82
N ARG A 25 -8.50 -6.03 -10.72
CA ARG A 25 -7.77 -7.31 -10.80
C ARG A 25 -7.03 -7.58 -9.49
N PRO A 26 -6.94 -8.84 -9.04
CA PRO A 26 -6.13 -9.21 -7.88
C PRO A 26 -4.68 -8.79 -8.07
N SER A 27 -4.01 -8.45 -6.97
CA SER A 27 -2.58 -8.22 -6.98
C SER A 27 -1.83 -9.51 -7.34
N PRO A 28 -0.74 -9.43 -8.12
CA PRO A 28 0.06 -10.59 -8.43
C PRO A 28 0.83 -11.07 -7.19
N TRP A 29 1.10 -12.37 -7.12
CA TRP A 29 1.73 -13.01 -5.96
C TRP A 29 3.09 -12.41 -5.55
N TRP A 30 3.83 -11.81 -6.50
CA TRP A 30 5.13 -11.20 -6.25
C TRP A 30 5.03 -9.81 -5.62
N PHE A 31 3.86 -9.16 -5.65
CA PHE A 31 3.70 -7.79 -5.19
C PHE A 31 3.91 -7.68 -3.68
N ALA A 32 3.26 -8.56 -2.90
CA ALA A 32 3.43 -8.60 -1.46
C ALA A 32 4.89 -8.81 -0.99
N PRO A 33 5.65 -9.80 -1.50
CA PRO A 33 7.04 -9.96 -1.12
C PRO A 33 7.92 -8.80 -1.62
N ALA A 34 7.66 -8.25 -2.81
CA ALA A 34 8.39 -7.08 -3.30
C ALA A 34 8.15 -5.83 -2.42
N PHE A 35 6.90 -5.62 -1.98
CA PHE A 35 6.53 -4.55 -1.05
C PHE A 35 7.22 -4.71 0.30
N GLY A 36 7.24 -5.93 0.86
CA GLY A 36 7.97 -6.23 2.08
C GLY A 36 9.47 -5.93 1.94
N ALA A 37 10.10 -6.48 0.89
CA ALA A 37 11.51 -6.25 0.62
C ALA A 37 11.85 -4.76 0.47
N TRP A 38 11.00 -4.00 -0.22
CA TRP A 38 11.14 -2.56 -0.39
C TRP A 38 11.22 -1.82 0.95
N PHE A 39 10.24 -2.03 1.83
CA PHE A 39 10.23 -1.37 3.15
C PHE A 39 11.38 -1.85 4.05
N GLY A 40 11.73 -3.14 3.99
CA GLY A 40 12.85 -3.68 4.75
C GLY A 40 14.19 -3.07 4.35
N VAL A 41 14.47 -2.93 3.04
CA VAL A 41 15.70 -2.29 2.55
C VAL A 41 15.75 -0.83 2.98
N MET A 42 14.67 -0.07 2.85
CA MET A 42 14.62 1.33 3.30
C MET A 42 14.90 1.46 4.80
N ALA A 43 14.29 0.61 5.63
CA ALA A 43 14.48 0.64 7.07
C ALA A 43 15.91 0.27 7.47
N ALA A 44 16.50 -0.76 6.85
CA ALA A 44 17.89 -1.14 7.07
C ALA A 44 18.87 -0.01 6.73
N VAL A 45 18.68 0.63 5.57
CA VAL A 45 19.52 1.76 5.14
C VAL A 45 19.41 2.93 6.10
N GLN A 46 18.18 3.30 6.46
CA GLN A 46 17.95 4.41 7.37
C GLN A 46 18.58 4.17 8.75
N ASP A 47 18.42 2.98 9.31
CA ASP A 47 18.99 2.62 10.60
C ASP A 47 20.52 2.51 10.56
N PHE A 48 21.08 1.99 9.46
CA PHE A 48 22.51 2.00 9.21
C PHE A 48 23.10 3.42 9.24
N HIS A 49 22.40 4.40 8.65
CA HIS A 49 22.81 5.81 8.69
C HIS A 49 22.73 6.45 10.07
N TRP A 50 21.76 6.06 10.91
CA TRP A 50 21.65 6.57 12.28
C TRP A 50 22.67 5.98 13.24
N SER A 51 23.01 4.71 13.05
CA SER A 51 23.81 3.94 14.00
C SER A 51 25.32 4.02 13.78
N HIS A 52 25.78 4.49 12.61
CA HIS A 52 27.20 4.51 12.25
C HIS A 52 27.70 5.89 11.84
N ASP A 53 28.77 6.34 12.49
CA ASP A 53 29.47 7.59 12.22
C ASP A 53 30.51 7.37 11.11
N VAL A 54 30.03 7.13 9.89
CA VAL A 54 30.89 6.84 8.73
C VAL A 54 31.11 8.11 7.93
N SER A 55 32.33 8.32 7.43
CA SER A 55 32.70 9.48 6.61
C SER A 55 31.69 9.72 5.48
N SER A 56 31.34 11.00 5.28
CA SER A 56 30.19 11.43 4.48
C SER A 56 30.20 10.93 3.04
N MET A 57 31.37 10.70 2.44
CA MET A 57 31.47 10.27 1.04
C MET A 57 31.17 8.78 0.83
N TRP A 58 31.68 7.88 1.68
CA TRP A 58 31.39 6.44 1.53
C TRP A 58 29.93 6.15 1.82
N GLN A 59 29.38 6.76 2.87
CA GLN A 59 27.95 6.66 3.17
C GLN A 59 27.11 7.17 1.99
N ALA A 60 27.41 8.36 1.44
CA ALA A 60 26.69 8.90 0.30
C ALA A 60 26.70 7.95 -0.91
N LEU A 61 27.84 7.34 -1.22
CA LEU A 61 27.94 6.37 -2.32
C LEU A 61 27.08 5.12 -2.07
N VAL A 62 27.09 4.57 -0.85
CA VAL A 62 26.25 3.43 -0.48
C VAL A 62 24.76 3.79 -0.54
N THR A 63 24.37 4.95 -0.01
CA THR A 63 22.97 5.44 -0.10
C THR A 63 22.53 5.57 -1.54
N LEU A 64 23.34 6.20 -2.40
CA LEU A 64 23.02 6.36 -3.82
C LEU A 64 22.92 5.02 -4.55
N ALA A 65 23.84 4.10 -4.26
CA ALA A 65 23.84 2.76 -4.85
C ALA A 65 22.56 1.96 -4.51
N ILE A 66 21.87 2.29 -3.41
CA ILE A 66 20.60 1.64 -3.02
C ILE A 66 19.40 2.46 -3.50
N LEU A 67 19.39 3.78 -3.28
CA LEU A 67 18.28 4.65 -3.65
C LEU A 67 18.03 4.70 -5.15
N VAL A 68 19.07 4.66 -5.99
CA VAL A 68 18.92 4.71 -7.45
C VAL A 68 18.19 3.48 -8.00
N PRO A 69 18.60 2.22 -7.69
CA PRO A 69 17.84 1.03 -8.06
C PRO A 69 16.42 1.05 -7.50
N MET A 70 16.23 1.53 -6.28
CA MET A 70 14.90 1.68 -5.69
C MET A 70 14.05 2.66 -6.51
N ALA A 71 14.52 3.87 -6.78
CA ALA A 71 13.80 4.83 -7.60
C ALA A 71 13.44 4.25 -9.00
N ALA A 72 14.36 3.50 -9.61
CA ALA A 72 14.10 2.81 -10.87
C ALA A 72 13.01 1.73 -10.73
N LEU A 73 12.99 0.97 -9.64
CA LEU A 73 11.95 0.00 -9.32
C LEU A 73 10.57 0.65 -9.11
N ILE A 74 10.48 1.86 -8.51
CA ILE A 74 9.23 2.63 -8.48
C ILE A 74 8.79 2.99 -9.91
N GLY A 75 9.71 3.44 -10.76
CA GLY A 75 9.42 3.74 -12.17
C GLY A 75 8.90 2.50 -12.92
N ALA A 76 9.55 1.35 -12.74
CA ALA A 76 9.13 0.10 -13.32
C ALA A 76 7.76 -0.35 -12.79
N TYR A 77 7.54 -0.25 -11.48
CA TYR A 77 6.27 -0.58 -10.83
C TYR A 77 5.13 0.30 -11.32
N THR A 78 5.34 1.62 -11.41
CA THR A 78 4.31 2.57 -11.87
C THR A 78 3.95 2.31 -13.34
N SER A 79 4.93 2.03 -14.19
CA SER A 79 4.70 1.63 -15.59
C SER A 79 3.92 0.31 -15.69
N TRP A 80 4.32 -0.70 -14.91
CA TRP A 80 3.62 -1.97 -14.85
C TRP A 80 2.18 -1.81 -14.34
N HIS A 81 1.98 -1.07 -13.25
CA HIS A 81 0.68 -0.85 -12.62
C HIS A 81 -0.28 -0.15 -13.58
N GLN A 82 0.18 0.88 -14.28
CA GLN A 82 -0.64 1.56 -15.29
C GLN A 82 -1.06 0.62 -16.43
N ARG A 83 -0.19 -0.30 -16.86
CA ARG A 83 -0.53 -1.29 -17.89
C ARG A 83 -1.47 -2.38 -17.36
N TYR A 84 -1.33 -2.76 -16.10
CA TYR A 84 -2.07 -3.88 -15.51
C TYR A 84 -3.45 -3.49 -14.97
N HIS A 85 -3.53 -2.35 -14.27
CA HIS A 85 -4.75 -1.84 -13.62
C HIS A 85 -5.36 -0.62 -14.34
N GLY A 86 -4.67 0.00 -15.30
CA GLY A 86 -5.13 1.20 -15.98
C GLY A 86 -4.89 2.47 -15.14
N ALA A 87 -5.93 3.27 -14.95
CA ALA A 87 -5.84 4.51 -14.19
C ALA A 87 -5.78 4.24 -12.68
N TRP A 88 -5.02 5.06 -11.96
CA TRP A 88 -4.98 5.01 -10.51
C TRP A 88 -6.34 5.39 -9.92
N PRO A 89 -6.86 4.64 -8.92
CA PRO A 89 -8.07 5.05 -8.22
C PRO A 89 -7.83 6.42 -7.57
N LYS A 90 -8.79 7.32 -7.74
CA LYS A 90 -8.68 8.67 -7.17
C LYS A 90 -8.63 8.57 -5.65
N LEU A 91 -7.60 9.18 -5.06
CA LEU A 91 -7.48 9.25 -3.60
C LEU A 91 -8.59 10.11 -2.99
N VAL A 92 -9.04 11.12 -3.73
CA VAL A 92 -10.09 12.08 -3.35
C VAL A 92 -11.30 11.88 -4.26
N GLY A 93 -12.48 11.72 -3.67
CA GLY A 93 -13.73 11.51 -4.39
C GLY A 93 -14.74 10.66 -3.62
N PRO A 94 -15.96 10.50 -4.16
CA PRO A 94 -16.94 9.58 -3.61
C PRO A 94 -16.37 8.15 -3.62
N LYS A 95 -16.41 7.53 -2.44
CA LYS A 95 -16.02 6.13 -2.20
C LYS A 95 -17.16 5.46 -1.47
N PRO A 96 -17.45 4.18 -1.76
CA PRO A 96 -18.38 3.41 -0.94
C PRO A 96 -17.99 3.50 0.55
N PRO A 97 -18.96 3.69 1.46
CA PRO A 97 -18.68 3.92 2.87
C PRO A 97 -17.88 2.77 3.52
N GLU A 98 -18.08 1.54 3.04
CA GLU A 98 -17.35 0.33 3.43
C GLU A 98 -15.85 0.49 3.15
N ILE A 99 -15.51 0.88 1.92
CA ILE A 99 -14.13 1.05 1.46
C ILE A 99 -13.49 2.25 2.15
N ARG A 100 -14.23 3.34 2.31
CA ARG A 100 -13.76 4.53 3.04
C ARG A 100 -13.35 4.21 4.48
N ARG A 101 -14.08 3.31 5.15
CA ARG A 101 -13.73 2.85 6.50
C ARG A 101 -12.43 2.03 6.48
N VAL A 102 -12.27 1.13 5.51
CA VAL A 102 -11.03 0.36 5.34
C VAL A 102 -9.82 1.27 5.14
N TYR A 103 -9.92 2.30 4.28
CA TYR A 103 -8.81 3.25 4.06
C TYR A 103 -8.41 4.00 5.34
N ARG A 104 -9.38 4.46 6.13
CA ARG A 104 -9.08 5.16 7.40
C ARG A 104 -8.42 4.24 8.42
N LEU A 105 -8.97 3.04 8.58
CA LEU A 105 -8.39 2.04 9.48
C LEU A 105 -6.99 1.63 9.04
N TYR A 106 -6.79 1.44 7.74
CA TYR A 106 -5.49 1.14 7.16
C TYR A 106 -4.49 2.26 7.41
N PHE A 107 -4.87 3.52 7.18
CA PHE A 107 -4.01 4.67 7.45
C PHE A 107 -3.63 4.76 8.93
N LEU A 108 -4.59 4.60 9.84
CA LEU A 108 -4.32 4.61 11.28
C LEU A 108 -3.40 3.45 11.67
N ALA A 109 -3.68 2.24 11.20
CA ALA A 109 -2.86 1.06 11.47
C ALA A 109 -1.45 1.22 10.92
N PHE A 110 -1.30 1.82 9.74
CA PHE A 110 0.00 2.12 9.13
C PHE A 110 0.81 3.06 10.03
N VAL A 111 0.21 4.16 10.52
CA VAL A 111 0.89 5.10 11.42
C VAL A 111 1.33 4.42 12.72
N VAL A 112 0.45 3.60 13.31
CA VAL A 112 0.77 2.86 14.55
C VAL A 112 1.91 1.86 14.32
N VAL A 113 1.85 1.08 13.24
CA VAL A 113 2.89 0.10 12.89
C VAL A 113 4.22 0.80 12.57
N ALA A 114 4.20 1.91 11.84
CA ALA A 114 5.38 2.69 11.55
C ALA A 114 6.04 3.22 12.84
N ALA A 115 5.25 3.76 13.77
CA ALA A 115 5.75 4.21 15.07
C ALA A 115 6.35 3.06 15.88
N ALA A 116 5.72 1.88 15.88
CA ALA A 116 6.24 0.69 16.54
C ALA A 116 7.57 0.21 15.92
N LEU A 117 7.69 0.23 14.59
CA LEU A 117 8.92 -0.13 13.88
C LEU A 117 10.06 0.85 14.16
N VAL A 118 9.78 2.15 14.29
CA VAL A 118 10.76 3.13 14.76
C VAL A 118 11.23 2.77 16.17
N GLY A 119 10.31 2.41 17.08
CA GLY A 119 10.66 1.93 18.42
C GLY A 119 11.55 0.70 18.40
N VAL A 120 11.29 -0.26 17.50
CA VAL A 120 12.14 -1.45 17.31
C VAL A 120 13.52 -1.06 16.80
N ALA A 121 13.61 -0.18 15.79
CA ALA A 121 14.89 0.26 15.22
C ALA A 121 15.83 0.87 16.27
N LEU A 122 15.29 1.52 17.30
CA LEU A 122 16.08 2.07 18.40
C LEU A 122 16.68 1.01 19.34
N LEU A 123 16.22 -0.25 19.25
CA LEU A 123 16.57 -1.33 20.19
C LEU A 123 17.37 -2.47 19.54
N VAL A 124 17.36 -2.59 18.22
CA VAL A 124 18.00 -3.70 17.49
C VAL A 124 18.95 -3.16 16.42
N PRO A 125 19.94 -3.94 15.98
CA PRO A 125 20.83 -3.51 14.91
C PRO A 125 20.13 -3.49 13.54
N TRP A 126 20.63 -2.65 12.64
CA TRP A 126 20.06 -2.38 11.31
C TRP A 126 19.68 -3.60 10.46
N TRP A 127 20.44 -4.69 10.55
CA TRP A 127 20.16 -5.92 9.80
C TRP A 127 18.92 -6.66 10.34
N VAL A 128 18.61 -6.52 11.63
CA VAL A 128 17.37 -7.00 12.25
C VAL A 128 16.22 -6.06 11.89
N THR A 129 16.44 -4.74 11.99
CA THR A 129 15.43 -3.71 11.66
C THR A 129 14.87 -3.92 10.24
N GLY A 130 15.74 -4.17 9.26
CA GLY A 130 15.32 -4.44 7.89
C GLY A 130 14.49 -5.71 7.74
N ALA A 131 14.95 -6.83 8.33
CA ALA A 131 14.25 -8.10 8.25
C ALA A 131 12.87 -8.05 8.93
N VAL A 132 12.79 -7.47 10.13
CA VAL A 132 11.53 -7.29 10.86
C VAL A 132 10.58 -6.41 10.07
N THR A 133 11.07 -5.27 9.56
CA THR A 133 10.26 -4.36 8.75
C THR A 133 9.73 -5.04 7.49
N ALA A 134 10.53 -5.84 6.81
CA ALA A 134 10.09 -6.58 5.62
C ALA A 134 8.95 -7.56 5.92
N VAL A 135 9.09 -8.35 6.98
CA VAL A 135 8.06 -9.32 7.39
C VAL A 135 6.78 -8.62 7.82
N VAL A 136 6.90 -7.54 8.61
CA VAL A 136 5.76 -6.75 9.07
C VAL A 136 5.06 -6.09 7.88
N ALA A 137 5.78 -5.46 6.96
CA ALA A 137 5.22 -4.84 5.77
C ALA A 137 4.54 -5.85 4.84
N TYR A 138 5.14 -7.02 4.63
CA TYR A 138 4.53 -8.14 3.91
C TYR A 138 3.19 -8.55 4.55
N GLY A 139 3.21 -8.86 5.85
CA GLY A 139 2.02 -9.28 6.58
C GLY A 139 0.93 -8.21 6.61
N PHE A 140 1.32 -6.95 6.74
CA PHE A 140 0.44 -5.79 6.72
C PHE A 140 -0.29 -5.66 5.37
N LEU A 141 0.43 -5.79 4.26
CA LEU A 141 -0.18 -5.73 2.93
C LEU A 141 -1.12 -6.91 2.68
N VAL A 142 -0.70 -8.14 3.02
CA VAL A 142 -1.56 -9.34 2.88
C VAL A 142 -2.83 -9.22 3.73
N ALA A 143 -2.72 -8.69 4.96
CA ALA A 143 -3.87 -8.44 5.81
C ALA A 143 -4.80 -7.37 5.21
N TYR A 144 -4.24 -6.29 4.69
CA TYR A 144 -5.00 -5.24 4.01
C TYR A 144 -5.77 -5.77 2.80
N GLU A 145 -5.12 -6.52 1.91
CA GLU A 145 -5.75 -7.09 0.72
C GLU A 145 -6.94 -7.99 1.10
N ARG A 146 -6.80 -8.81 2.15
CA ARG A 146 -7.90 -9.65 2.66
C ARG A 146 -9.07 -8.83 3.21
N VAL A 147 -8.79 -7.78 3.97
CA VAL A 147 -9.83 -6.90 4.53
C VAL A 147 -10.51 -6.10 3.43
N TYR A 148 -9.73 -5.64 2.46
CA TYR A 148 -10.23 -4.92 1.29
C TYR A 148 -11.15 -5.80 0.45
N GLU A 149 -10.76 -7.05 0.16
CA GLU A 149 -11.58 -7.98 -0.62
C GLU A 149 -12.93 -8.27 0.05
N ARG A 150 -12.94 -8.42 1.38
CA ARG A 150 -14.20 -8.57 2.15
C ARG A 150 -15.09 -7.33 2.02
N ALA A 151 -14.51 -6.14 2.08
CA ALA A 151 -15.26 -4.90 1.89
C ALA A 151 -15.78 -4.76 0.45
N ALA A 152 -14.97 -5.16 -0.54
CA ALA A 152 -15.39 -5.18 -1.94
C ALA A 152 -16.54 -6.18 -2.18
N ALA A 153 -16.47 -7.36 -1.58
CA ALA A 153 -17.55 -8.35 -1.61
C ALA A 153 -18.86 -7.79 -1.03
N ALA A 154 -18.81 -7.13 0.14
CA ALA A 154 -19.98 -6.51 0.75
C ALA A 154 -20.60 -5.41 -0.14
N VAL A 155 -19.77 -4.64 -0.84
CA VAL A 155 -20.26 -3.63 -1.81
C VAL A 155 -20.91 -4.31 -3.03
N ARG A 156 -20.33 -5.40 -3.54
CA ARG A 156 -20.92 -6.19 -4.65
C ARG A 156 -22.27 -6.79 -4.26
N GLU A 157 -22.40 -7.34 -3.06
CA GLU A 157 -23.67 -7.87 -2.55
C GLU A 157 -24.75 -6.79 -2.39
N ARG A 158 -24.37 -5.59 -1.95
CA ARG A 158 -25.31 -4.46 -1.79
C ARG A 158 -25.80 -3.89 -3.13
N LEU A 159 -24.97 -3.95 -4.18
CA LEU A 159 -25.20 -3.31 -5.47
C LEU A 159 -25.59 -4.31 -6.59
N ALA A 160 -25.71 -5.59 -6.27
CA ALA A 160 -26.26 -6.63 -7.15
C ALA A 160 -27.76 -6.38 -7.36
#